data_AF-A0A060C738-F1
#
_entry.id   AF-A0A060C738-F1
#
_cell.length_a   1.000
_cell.length_b   1.000
_cell.length_c   1.000
_cell.angle_alpha   90.00
_cell.angle_beta   90.00
_cell.angle_gamma   90.00
#
_symmetry.space_group_name_H-M   'P 1'
#
loop_
_entity.id
_entity.type
_entity.pdbx_description
1 polymer ?
#
loop_
_entity_poly.entity_id
_entity_poly.type
_entity_poly.pdbx_seq_one_letter_code
_entity_poly.pdbx_strand_id
1 'polypeptide(L)'
;MFTADPAPFVRNDTLFLYVGRDEADAPRNGYLMREYRLFTTTDMVNWTAYPAPLRTSDFSWSAGDASAAQVIYRNGKYYWYVST
;
A
#
# COMPACT_ATOMS: atom_id res chain seq x y z
N MET A 1 3.70 -1.13 -13.84
CA MET A 1 3.18 -0.51 -12.61
C MET A 1 4.37 -0.09 -11.79
N PHE A 2 4.37 1.13 -11.27
CA PHE A 2 5.42 1.65 -10.38
C PHE A 2 4.91 1.66 -8.94
N THR A 3 5.78 1.35 -8.00
CA THR A 3 5.43 1.17 -6.58
C THR A 3 6.49 1.81 -5.69
N ALA A 4 6.07 2.42 -4.60
CA ALA A 4 6.93 3.08 -3.63
C ALA A 4 6.52 2.75 -2.18
N ASP A 5 7.37 3.16 -1.23
CA ASP A 5 7.14 3.08 0.22
C ASP A 5 6.71 1.70 0.74
N PRO A 6 7.55 0.67 0.57
CA PRO A 6 7.20 -0.69 0.96
C PRO A 6 7.07 -0.86 2.47
N ALA A 7 5.94 -1.41 2.91
CA ALA A 7 5.67 -1.82 4.29
C ALA A 7 5.37 -3.33 4.37
N PRO A 8 6.40 -4.16 4.59
CA PRO A 8 6.22 -5.61 4.74
C PRO A 8 5.63 -5.98 6.11
N PHE A 9 4.74 -6.97 6.12
CA PHE A 9 4.17 -7.58 7.32
C PHE A 9 4.08 -9.11 7.12
N VAL A 10 4.63 -9.90 8.04
CA VAL A 10 4.63 -11.38 7.94
C VAL A 10 3.58 -11.98 8.86
N ARG A 11 2.80 -12.93 8.33
CA ARG A 11 1.89 -13.75 9.13
C ARG A 11 1.63 -15.10 8.46
N ASN A 12 1.64 -16.17 9.26
CA ASN A 12 1.38 -17.55 8.81
C ASN A 12 2.19 -17.91 7.55
N ASP A 13 3.52 -17.71 7.62
CA ASP A 13 4.48 -17.97 6.53
C ASP A 13 4.22 -17.20 5.22
N THR A 14 3.37 -16.18 5.26
CA THR A 14 3.09 -15.28 4.13
C THR A 14 3.59 -13.89 4.47
N LEU A 15 4.41 -13.31 3.59
CA LEU A 15 4.71 -11.89 3.61
C LEU A 15 3.65 -11.14 2.82
N PHE A 16 3.01 -10.17 3.46
CA PHE A 16 2.11 -9.19 2.88
C PHE A 16 2.92 -7.91 2.65
N LEU A 17 3.01 -7.47 1.41
CA LEU A 17 3.71 -6.26 1.02
C LEU A 17 2.70 -5.20 0.61
N TYR A 18 2.55 -4.19 1.46
CA TYR A 18 1.75 -3.01 1.19
C TYR A 18 2.65 -1.92 0.60
N VAL A 19 2.22 -1.30 -0.48
CA VAL A 19 2.96 -0.25 -1.18
C VAL A 19 2.01 0.84 -1.66
N GLY A 20 2.51 2.05 -1.84
CA GLY A 20 1.83 3.05 -2.64
C GLY A 20 2.06 2.82 -4.14
N ARG A 21 1.14 3.28 -4.99
CA ARG A 21 1.29 3.22 -6.46
C ARG A 21 1.64 4.59 -7.02
N ASP A 22 2.85 4.73 -7.57
CA ASP A 22 3.21 5.89 -8.38
C ASP A 22 2.46 5.86 -9.72
N GLU A 23 1.83 6.98 -10.06
CA GLU A 23 1.04 7.14 -11.28
C GLU A 23 1.80 7.88 -12.37
N ALA A 24 1.58 7.48 -13.62
CA ALA A 24 2.36 7.95 -14.76
C ALA A 24 2.07 9.42 -15.13
N ASP A 25 0.92 9.95 -14.69
CA ASP A 25 0.50 11.34 -14.85
C ASP A 25 1.02 12.26 -13.73
N ALA A 26 1.99 11.79 -12.93
CA ALA A 26 2.63 12.62 -11.91
C ALA A 26 3.27 13.89 -12.53
N PRO A 27 3.19 15.04 -11.83
CA PRO A 27 3.82 16.27 -12.30
C PRO A 27 5.35 16.16 -12.26
N ARG A 28 6.05 16.93 -13.11
CA ARG A 28 7.52 16.86 -13.31
C ARG A 28 8.37 16.91 -12.03
N ASN A 29 7.86 17.49 -10.95
CA ASN A 29 8.54 17.61 -9.65
C ASN A 29 7.61 17.28 -8.47
N GLY A 30 6.71 16.30 -8.65
CA GLY A 30 5.83 15.88 -7.56
C GLY A 30 5.45 14.41 -7.68
N TYR A 31 4.83 13.91 -6.63
CA TYR A 31 4.31 12.56 -6.57
C TYR A 31 2.82 12.56 -6.85
N LEU A 32 2.34 11.47 -7.41
CA LEU A 32 0.92 11.25 -7.61
C LEU A 32 0.61 9.79 -7.31
N MET A 33 -0.08 9.59 -6.20
CA MET A 33 -0.38 8.27 -5.67
C MET A 33 -1.79 8.32 -5.09
N ARG A 34 -2.77 7.68 -5.74
CA ARG A 34 -4.18 7.72 -5.27
C ARG A 34 -4.62 6.41 -4.59
N GLU A 35 -3.82 5.36 -4.70
CA GLU A 35 -4.15 4.04 -4.18
C GLU A 35 -2.95 3.32 -3.59
N TYR A 36 -3.25 2.48 -2.60
CA TYR A 36 -2.32 1.49 -2.10
C TYR A 36 -2.53 0.15 -2.82
N ARG A 37 -1.48 -0.66 -2.92
CA ARG A 37 -1.48 -1.99 -3.53
C ARG A 37 -1.02 -3.02 -2.52
N LEU A 38 -1.49 -4.25 -2.69
CA LEU A 38 -1.13 -5.38 -1.86
C LEU A 38 -0.59 -6.50 -2.73
N PHE A 39 0.55 -7.04 -2.30
CA PHE A 39 1.14 -8.26 -2.83
C PHE A 39 1.34 -9.25 -1.70
N THR A 40 1.33 -10.55 -2.02
CA THR A 40 1.76 -11.58 -1.08
C THR A 40 2.77 -12.53 -1.71
N THR A 41 3.60 -13.13 -0.87
CA THR A 41 4.52 -14.19 -1.25
C THR A 41 4.76 -15.12 -0.06
N THR A 42 5.07 -16.38 -0.36
CA THR A 42 5.55 -17.38 0.62
C THR A 42 7.01 -17.78 0.36
N ASP A 43 7.63 -17.30 -0.72
CA ASP A 43 8.98 -17.70 -1.15
C ASP A 43 9.91 -16.51 -1.47
N MET A 44 9.42 -15.27 -1.35
CA MET A 44 10.14 -14.02 -1.64
C MET A 44 10.53 -13.80 -3.10
N VAL A 45 10.10 -14.68 -4.01
CA VAL A 45 10.46 -14.64 -5.44
C VAL A 45 9.22 -14.53 -6.31
N ASN A 46 8.20 -15.34 -6.03
CA ASN A 46 6.92 -15.36 -6.72
C ASN A 46 5.88 -14.58 -5.92
N TRP A 47 5.25 -13.61 -6.58
CA TRP A 47 4.35 -12.66 -5.92
C TRP A 47 2.95 -12.73 -6.51
N THR A 48 1.94 -12.80 -5.64
CA THR A 48 0.53 -12.66 -6.01
C THR A 48 0.11 -11.21 -5.83
N ALA A 49 -0.41 -10.58 -6.88
CA ALA A 49 -0.95 -9.23 -6.81
C ALA A 49 -2.46 -9.24 -6.54
N TYR A 50 -2.92 -8.36 -5.66
CA TYR A 50 -4.34 -8.18 -5.34
C TYR A 50 -4.87 -6.86 -5.90
N PRO A 51 -6.21 -6.71 -6.04
CA PRO A 51 -6.83 -5.40 -6.27
C PRO A 51 -6.43 -4.38 -5.19
N ALA A 52 -6.55 -3.09 -5.49
CA ALA A 52 -6.24 -2.04 -4.53
C ALA A 52 -7.16 -2.16 -3.29
N PRO A 53 -6.61 -2.46 -2.10
CA PRO A 53 -7.42 -2.62 -0.89
C PRO A 53 -7.87 -1.29 -0.27
N LEU A 54 -7.22 -0.17 -0.63
CA LEU A 54 -7.47 1.14 -0.05
C LEU A 54 -7.11 2.24 -1.05
N ARG A 55 -7.97 3.26 -1.14
CA ARG A 55 -7.75 4.48 -1.92
C ARG A 55 -7.84 5.70 -1.03
N THR A 56 -7.18 6.78 -1.43
CA THR A 56 -7.27 8.07 -0.73
C THR A 56 -8.71 8.59 -0.69
N SER A 57 -9.47 8.35 -1.76
CA SER A 57 -10.90 8.67 -1.85
C SER A 57 -11.80 7.97 -0.83
N ASP A 58 -11.33 6.89 -0.18
CA ASP A 58 -12.09 6.21 0.86
C ASP A 58 -12.15 7.03 2.16
N PHE A 59 -11.24 8.00 2.32
CA PHE A 59 -11.25 8.97 3.41
C PHE A 59 -11.83 10.30 2.94
N SER A 60 -13.00 10.67 3.46
CA SER A 60 -13.69 11.93 3.11
C SER A 60 -12.87 13.22 3.32
N TRP A 61 -11.83 13.16 4.16
CA TRP A 61 -10.97 14.29 4.53
C TRP A 61 -9.61 14.27 3.83
N SER A 62 -9.34 13.25 3.02
CA SER A 62 -8.07 13.08 2.32
C SER A 62 -7.80 14.23 1.34
N ALA A 63 -6.53 14.66 1.27
CA ALA A 63 -6.05 15.57 0.23
C ALA A 63 -5.67 14.83 -1.08
N GLY A 64 -5.80 13.51 -1.12
CA GLY A 64 -5.56 12.68 -2.30
C GLY A 64 -4.15 12.07 -2.41
N ASP A 65 -3.36 12.09 -1.33
CA ASP A 65 -1.97 11.63 -1.32
C ASP A 65 -1.85 10.25 -0.62
N ALA A 66 -1.50 9.19 -1.36
CA ALA A 66 -1.28 7.84 -0.84
C ALA A 66 0.20 7.60 -0.49
N SER A 67 0.82 8.57 0.19
CA SER A 67 2.19 8.51 0.69
C SER A 67 2.40 7.35 1.69
N ALA A 68 3.66 7.16 2.13
CA ALA A 68 4.08 6.11 3.06
C ALA A 68 3.06 5.74 4.15
N ALA A 69 2.90 4.43 4.33
CA ALA A 69 1.94 3.84 5.24
C ALA A 69 2.49 2.55 5.86
N GLN A 70 1.90 2.06 6.95
CA GLN A 70 2.30 0.82 7.60
C GLN A 70 1.11 0.03 8.16
N VAL A 71 1.14 -1.29 7.98
CA VAL A 71 0.15 -2.22 8.53
C VAL A 71 0.72 -2.97 9.73
N ILE A 72 -0.08 -3.09 10.79
CA ILE A 72 0.21 -3.93 11.95
C ILE A 72 -1.00 -4.74 12.37
N TYR A 73 -0.78 -5.95 12.89
CA TYR A 73 -1.82 -6.77 13.48
C TYR A 73 -1.90 -6.57 15.00
N ARG A 74 -3.11 -6.39 15.53
CA ARG A 74 -3.36 -6.31 16.98
C ARG A 74 -4.79 -6.77 17.30
N ASN A 75 -4.95 -7.63 18.31
CA ASN A 75 -6.25 -8.04 18.85
C ASN A 75 -7.29 -8.52 17.80
N GLY A 76 -6.89 -9.41 16.89
CA GLY A 76 -7.82 -9.94 15.87
C GLY A 76 -8.06 -9.01 14.68
N LYS A 77 -7.44 -7.83 14.64
CA LYS A 77 -7.64 -6.83 13.57
C LYS A 77 -6.31 -6.37 12.97
N TYR A 78 -6.38 -5.91 11.73
CA TYR A 78 -5.28 -5.22 11.05
C TYR A 78 -5.55 -3.73 11.08
N TYR A 79 -4.53 -2.97 11.44
CA TYR A 79 -4.56 -1.51 11.47
C TYR A 79 -3.57 -1.00 10.43
N TRP A 80 -4.07 -0.19 9.52
CA TRP A 80 -3.26 0.46 8.49
C TRP A 80 -3.16 1.95 8.81
N TYR A 81 -1.98 2.39 9.19
CA TYR A 81 -1.68 3.80 9.41
C TYR A 81 -1.21 4.39 8.09
N VAL A 82 -1.95 5.38 7.58
CA VAL A 82 -1.72 6.00 6.28
C VAL A 82 -1.40 7.48 6.43
N SER A 83 -0.63 8.01 5.49
CA SER A 83 -0.46 9.45 5.28
C SER A 83 -1.43 9.85 4.19
N THR A 84 -2.41 10.72 4.46
CA THR A 84 -3.46 11.12 3.50
C THR A 84 -4.06 12.49 3.78
#